data_AF-A0A840Z1G4-F1
#
_entry.id   AF-A0A840Z1G4-F1
#
_cell.length_a   1.000
_cell.length_b   1.000
_cell.length_c   1.000
_cell.angle_alpha   90.00
_cell.angle_beta   90.00
_cell.angle_gamma   90.00
#
_symmetry.space_group_name_H-M   'P 1'
#
loop_
_entity.id
_entity.type
_entity.pdbx_description
1 polymer ?
#
loop_
_entity_poly.entity_id
_entity_poly.type
_entity_poly.pdbx_seq_one_letter_code
_entity_poly.pdbx_strand_id
1 'polypeptide(L)' 'MHPRLTRILLILIAVLAAALLWLWWSDAVFIHKCEAAGGIWNRSARVCEIGISPDDGASDTMV' A
#
# COMPACT_ATOMS: atom_id res chain seq x y z
N MET A 1 29.26 -13.07 27.70
CA MET A 1 28.58 -12.30 26.63
C MET A 1 29.22 -12.69 25.30
N HIS A 2 28.49 -13.29 24.37
CA HIS A 2 29.03 -13.78 23.10
C HIS A 2 28.97 -12.66 22.03
N PRO A 3 30.10 -12.02 21.67
CA PRO A 3 30.12 -10.82 20.82
C PRO A 3 29.60 -11.06 19.39
N ARG A 4 29.57 -12.32 18.94
CA ARG A 4 29.03 -12.71 17.63
C ARG A 4 27.50 -12.62 17.58
N LEU A 5 26.82 -13.02 18.66
CA LEU A 5 25.36 -13.00 18.75
C LEU A 5 24.82 -11.56 18.75
N THR A 6 25.48 -10.67 19.50
CA THR A 6 25.10 -9.26 19.57
C THR A 6 25.22 -8.56 18.21
N ARG A 7 26.27 -8.87 17.42
CA ARG A 7 26.45 -8.31 16.07
C ARG A 7 25.35 -8.75 15.11
N ILE A 8 25.00 -10.04 15.11
CA ILE A 8 23.92 -10.56 14.27
C ILE A 8 22.59 -9.88 14.61
N LEU A 9 22.30 -9.73 15.91
CA LEU A 9 21.08 -9.08 16.37
C LEU A 9 21.00 -7.63 15.89
N LEU A 10 22.10 -6.87 15.98
CA LEU A 10 22.16 -5.48 15.51
C LEU A 10 21.95 -5.36 14.00
N ILE A 11 22.51 -6.29 13.20
CA ILE A 11 22.29 -6.31 11.75
C ILE A 11 20.82 -6.58 11.44
N LEU A 12 20.20 -7.56 12.11
CA LEU A 12 18.78 -7.86 11.92
C LEU A 12 17.88 -6.65 12.25
N ILE A 13 18.18 -5.95 13.35
CA ILE A 13 17.45 -4.74 13.73
C ILE A 13 17.62 -3.64 12.67
N ALA A 14 18.84 -3.43 12.18
CA ALA A 14 19.11 -2.43 11.15
C ALA A 14 18.37 -2.75 9.83
N VAL A 15 18.36 -4.02 9.42
CA VAL A 15 17.61 -4.48 8.23
C VAL A 15 16.10 -4.28 8.43
N LEU A 16 15.57 -4.63 9.60
CA LEU A 16 14.15 -4.44 9.90
C LEU A 16 13.75 -2.95 9.90
N ALA A 17 14.57 -2.09 10.50
CA ALA A 17 14.35 -0.65 10.50
C ALA A 17 14.38 -0.06 9.09
N ALA A 18 15.32 -0.48 8.24
CA ALA A 18 15.39 -0.07 6.85
C ALA A 18 14.14 -0.51 6.05
N ALA A 19 13.66 -1.74 6.27
CA ALA A 19 12.44 -2.24 5.64
C ALA A 19 11.20 -1.44 6.08
N LEU A 20 11.09 -1.10 7.36
CA LEU A 20 9.99 -0.29 7.89
C LEU A 20 10.01 1.14 7.32
N LEU A 21 11.18 1.75 7.22
CA LEU A 21 11.33 3.07 6.58
C LEU A 21 10.94 3.03 5.11
N TRP A 22 11.33 1.97 4.40
CA TRP A 22 10.95 1.77 3.01
C TRP A 22 9.44 1.60 2.85
N LEU A 23 8.81 0.80 3.71
CA LEU A 23 7.36 0.61 3.73
C LEU A 23 6.60 1.90 4.03
N TRP A 24 7.09 2.70 4.99
CA TRP A 24 6.50 3.99 5.34
C TRP A 24 6.48 4.96 4.17
N TRP A 25 7.56 4.96 3.39
CA TRP A 25 7.70 5.86 2.23
C TRP A 25 7.06 5.31 0.96
N SER A 26 6.82 4.00 0.91
CA SER A 26 6.19 3.36 -0.23
C SER A 26 4.68 3.59 -0.24
N ASP A 27 4.15 3.97 -1.40
CA ASP A 27 2.70 3.99 -1.65
C ASP A 27 2.07 2.58 -1.59
N ALA A 28 2.85 1.51 -1.37
CA ALA A 28 2.41 0.11 -1.39
C ALA A 28 1.28 -0.20 -0.41
N VAL A 29 1.32 0.38 0.80
CA VAL A 29 0.25 0.18 1.80
C VAL A 29 -1.06 0.84 1.33
N PHE A 30 -0.97 1.99 0.67
CA PHE A 30 -2.13 2.70 0.14
C PHE A 30 -2.70 2.04 -1.11
N ILE A 31 -1.84 1.51 -1.99
CA ILE A 31 -2.21 0.69 -3.15
C ILE A 31 -3.01 -0.52 -2.71
N HIS A 32 -2.47 -1.33 -1.78
CA HIS A 32 -3.15 -2.54 -1.33
C HIS A 32 -4.49 -2.27 -0.65
N LYS A 33 -4.58 -1.20 0.15
CA LYS A 33 -5.85 -0.78 0.75
C LYS A 33 -6.86 -0.29 -0.29
N CYS A 34 -6.39 0.39 -1.33
CA CYS A 34 -7.21 0.85 -2.44
C CYS A 34 -7.79 -0.32 -3.23
N GLU A 35 -6.95 -1.25 -3.65
CA GLU A 35 -7.35 -2.45 -4.39
C GLU A 35 -8.29 -3.34 -3.56
N ALA A 36 -8.02 -3.49 -2.27
CA ALA A 36 -8.90 -4.23 -1.35
C ALA A 36 -10.28 -3.58 -1.17
N ALA A 37 -10.38 -2.26 -1.35
CA ALA A 37 -11.64 -1.52 -1.33
C ALA A 37 -12.36 -1.52 -2.71
N GLY A 38 -11.78 -2.20 -3.72
CA GLY A 38 -12.32 -2.22 -5.09
C GLY A 38 -11.97 -0.99 -5.92
N GLY A 39 -11.00 -0.18 -5.47
CA GLY A 39 -10.49 0.97 -6.22
C GLY A 39 -9.28 0.65 -7.07
N ILE A 40 -8.97 1.55 -8.01
CA ILE A 40 -7.78 1.55 -8.85
C ILE A 40 -6.84 2.63 -8.32
N TRP A 41 -5.58 2.27 -8.06
CA TRP A 41 -4.60 3.24 -7.58
C TRP A 41 -4.03 4.10 -8.71
N ASN A 42 -4.30 5.40 -8.67
CA ASN A 42 -3.67 6.36 -9.58
C ASN A 42 -2.31 6.80 -9.02
N ARG A 43 -1.22 6.24 -9.59
CA ARG A 43 0.16 6.54 -9.15
C ARG A 43 0.55 8.01 -9.38
N SER A 44 0.00 8.67 -10.39
CA SER A 44 0.34 10.06 -10.74
C SER A 44 -0.26 11.05 -9.73
N ALA A 45 -1.49 10.81 -9.28
CA ALA A 45 -2.18 11.66 -8.32
C ALA A 45 -2.03 11.18 -6.86
N ARG A 46 -1.46 10.00 -6.63
CA ARG A 46 -1.33 9.35 -5.30
C ARG A 46 -2.67 9.24 -4.56
N VAL A 47 -3.74 8.97 -5.31
CA VAL A 47 -5.09 8.78 -4.78
C VAL A 47 -5.65 7.44 -5.23
N CYS A 48 -6.51 6.90 -4.38
CA CYS A 48 -7.33 5.76 -4.73
C CYS A 48 -8.57 6.25 -5.48
N GLU A 49 -8.71 5.85 -6.74
CA GLU A 49 -9.91 6.11 -7.53
C GLU A 49 -10.83 4.91 -7.34
N ILE A 50 -11.95 5.10 -6.63
CA ILE A 50 -12.94 4.05 -6.50
C ILE A 50 -13.63 3.94 -7.86
N GLY A 51 -13.35 2.85 -8.57
CA GLY A 51 -14.05 2.50 -9.78
C GLY A 51 -15.49 2.14 -9.42
N ILE A 52 -16.34 3.15 -9.22
CA ILE A 52 -17.75 2.99 -9.53
C ILE A 52 -17.75 2.67 -11.02
N SER A 53 -17.92 1.40 -11.40
CA SER A 53 -18.30 1.06 -12.77
C SER A 53 -19.48 1.97 -13.10
N PRO A 54 -19.38 2.90 -14.07
CA PRO A 54 -20.53 3.68 -14.48
C PRO A 54 -21.38 2.81 -15.41
N ASP A 55 -21.91 1.68 -14.92
CA ASP A 55 -22.67 0.74 -15.77
C ASP A 55 -23.81 -0.03 -15.07
N ASP A 56 -24.21 0.31 -13.83
CA ASP A 56 -25.37 -0.35 -13.17
C ASP A 56 -26.42 0.63 -12.62
N GLY A 57 -26.57 1.86 -13.15
CA GLY A 57 -27.50 2.79 -12.48
C GLY A 57 -28.03 4.04 -13.16
N ALA A 58 -27.87 4.26 -14.47
CA ALA A 58 -28.49 5.44 -15.10
C ALA A 58 -28.68 5.34 -16.62
N SER A 59 -29.70 4.59 -17.06
CA SER A 59 -30.57 5.00 -18.19
C SER A 59 -31.72 4.01 -18.35
N ASP A 60 -32.55 3.91 -17.31
CA ASP A 60 -33.90 3.34 -17.39
C ASP A 60 -34.91 4.43 -16.96
N THR A 61 -34.76 5.61 -17.55
CA THR A 61 -35.76 6.69 -17.49
C THR A 61 -36.18 7.06 -18.90
N MET A 62 -37.27 6.43 -19.30
CA MET A 62 -38.19 6.84 -20.34
C MET A 62 -38.52 8.33 -20.20
N VAL A 63 -38.24 9.14 -21.23
CA VAL A 63 -39.10 10.23 -21.76
C VAL A 63 -38.80 10.37 -23.24
#